data_AF-A0A6P8X0U8-F1
#
_entry.id   AF-A0A6P8X0U8-F1
#
_cell.length_a   1.000
_cell.length_b   1.000
_cell.length_c   1.000
_cell.angle_alpha   90.00
_cell.angle_beta   90.00
_cell.angle_gamma   90.00
#
_symmetry.space_group_name_H-M   'P 1'
#
loop_
_entity.id
_entity.type
_entity.pdbx_description
1 polymer ?
#
loop_
_entity_poly.entity_id
_entity_poly.type
_entity_poly.pdbx_seq_one_letter_code
_entity_poly.pdbx_strand_id
1 'polypeptide(L)'
;MAKRNIRAKAKSAIGAVKQKANEAQAKLKKAERQENMLHKTLSPKQTATKKEKSAQKHTKLLKRFVTIKKEVKEENARKNREKAKVVGDLKPLRDALPALGDIYDLVRSSRKPAEDKSALAEPEKLSAKKKIKTKREEYVKKVQSFEKLIKDKNFKKNPREAISNHLRNKYQAMEEDDDE
;
A
#
# COMPACT_ATOMS: atom_id res chain seq x y z
N MET A 1 -54.80 30.56 -41.52
CA MET A 1 -54.41 29.14 -41.31
C MET A 1 -52.97 28.86 -41.82
N ALA A 2 -51.91 29.19 -41.09
CA ALA A 2 -50.52 29.06 -41.63
C ALA A 2 -49.45 28.50 -40.66
N LYS A 3 -49.82 27.96 -39.48
CA LYS A 3 -48.85 27.49 -38.46
C LYS A 3 -48.65 25.96 -38.38
N ARG A 4 -49.49 25.16 -39.07
CA ARG A 4 -49.40 23.67 -39.05
C ARG A 4 -48.36 23.09 -40.03
N ASN A 5 -48.04 23.80 -41.12
CA ASN A 5 -47.15 23.27 -42.17
C ASN A 5 -45.65 23.40 -41.86
N ILE A 6 -45.24 24.34 -41.01
CA ILE A 6 -43.82 24.54 -40.66
C ILE A 6 -43.35 23.41 -39.71
N ARG A 7 -44.18 23.03 -38.74
CA ARG A 7 -43.87 21.94 -37.80
C ARG A 7 -43.79 20.58 -38.50
N ALA A 8 -44.67 20.31 -39.47
CA ALA A 8 -44.63 19.08 -40.26
C ALA A 8 -43.37 18.99 -41.12
N LYS A 9 -42.96 20.10 -41.76
CA LYS A 9 -41.72 20.19 -42.52
C LYS A 9 -40.47 20.02 -41.63
N ALA A 10 -40.45 20.64 -40.45
CA ALA A 10 -39.36 20.47 -39.49
C ALA A 10 -39.25 19.02 -38.98
N LYS A 11 -40.37 18.37 -38.65
CA LYS A 11 -40.37 16.95 -38.22
C LYS A 11 -39.94 16.00 -39.34
N SER A 12 -40.35 16.27 -40.59
CA SER A 12 -39.91 15.49 -41.76
C SER A 12 -38.42 15.68 -42.04
N ALA A 13 -37.89 16.90 -41.92
CA ALA A 13 -36.47 17.18 -42.04
C ALA A 13 -35.64 16.47 -40.95
N ILE A 14 -36.11 16.48 -39.70
CA ILE A 14 -35.46 15.76 -38.58
C ILE A 14 -35.50 14.24 -38.82
N GLY A 15 -36.60 13.71 -39.33
CA GLY A 15 -36.72 12.30 -39.73
C GLY A 15 -35.73 11.90 -40.83
N ALA A 16 -35.61 12.73 -41.86
CA ALA A 16 -34.67 12.52 -42.96
C ALA A 16 -33.20 12.61 -42.50
N VAL A 17 -32.87 13.53 -41.60
CA VAL A 17 -31.53 13.63 -41.01
C VAL A 17 -31.21 12.40 -40.16
N LYS A 18 -32.17 11.90 -39.37
CA LYS A 18 -32.00 10.68 -38.57
C LYS A 18 -31.82 9.43 -39.44
N GLN A 19 -32.56 9.33 -40.55
CA GLN A 19 -32.40 8.26 -41.53
C GLN A 19 -31.01 8.32 -42.20
N LYS A 20 -30.56 9.50 -42.62
CA LYS A 20 -29.22 9.69 -43.19
C LYS A 20 -28.10 9.36 -42.19
N ALA A 21 -28.26 9.74 -40.92
CA ALA A 21 -27.31 9.40 -39.86
C ALA A 21 -27.24 7.88 -39.63
N ASN A 22 -28.39 7.20 -39.60
CA ASN A 22 -28.45 5.74 -39.48
C ASN A 22 -27.86 5.02 -40.70
N GLU A 23 -28.09 5.54 -41.90
CA GLU A 23 -27.52 4.98 -43.13
C GLU A 23 -26.00 5.19 -43.20
N ALA A 24 -25.49 6.34 -42.76
CA ALA A 24 -24.06 6.60 -42.62
C ALA A 24 -23.41 5.66 -41.59
N GLN A 25 -24.05 5.45 -40.43
CA GLN A 25 -23.60 4.48 -39.43
C GLN A 25 -23.65 3.04 -39.94
N ALA A 26 -24.66 2.68 -40.73
CA ALA A 26 -24.76 1.36 -41.35
C ALA A 26 -23.68 1.15 -42.42
N LYS A 27 -23.34 2.18 -43.20
CA LYS A 27 -22.24 2.16 -44.18
C LYS A 27 -20.88 2.03 -43.49
N LEU A 28 -20.66 2.75 -42.39
CA LEU A 28 -19.45 2.61 -41.57
C LEU A 28 -19.33 1.20 -40.99
N LYS A 29 -20.39 0.65 -40.39
CA LYS A 29 -20.38 -0.73 -39.87
C LYS A 29 -20.23 -1.80 -40.97
N LYS A 30 -20.73 -1.53 -42.18
CA LYS A 30 -20.55 -2.40 -43.34
C LYS A 30 -19.11 -2.34 -43.86
N ALA A 31 -18.49 -1.16 -43.87
CA ALA A 31 -17.07 -0.98 -44.19
C ALA A 31 -16.17 -1.64 -43.15
N GLU A 32 -16.44 -1.48 -41.85
CA GLU A 32 -15.73 -2.18 -40.77
C GLU A 32 -15.92 -3.71 -40.85
N ARG A 33 -17.11 -4.20 -41.22
CA ARG A 33 -17.32 -5.62 -41.49
C ARG A 33 -16.56 -6.08 -42.74
N GLN A 34 -16.51 -5.27 -43.79
CA GLN A 34 -15.78 -5.61 -45.01
C GLN A 34 -14.26 -5.63 -44.76
N GLU A 35 -13.71 -4.66 -44.02
CA GLU A 35 -12.33 -4.71 -43.50
C GLU A 35 -12.10 -5.99 -42.68
N ASN A 36 -12.96 -6.28 -41.70
CA ASN A 36 -12.80 -7.47 -40.86
C ASN A 36 -12.97 -8.80 -41.63
N MET A 37 -13.74 -8.82 -42.72
CA MET A 37 -13.95 -10.00 -43.57
C MET A 37 -12.87 -10.16 -44.65
N LEU A 38 -12.24 -9.07 -45.10
CA LEU A 38 -11.18 -9.08 -46.12
C LEU A 38 -9.79 -9.40 -45.55
N HIS A 39 -9.64 -9.47 -44.22
CA HIS A 39 -8.32 -9.55 -43.59
C HIS A 39 -8.04 -10.76 -42.70
N LYS A 40 -8.91 -11.79 -42.64
CA LYS A 40 -8.49 -13.06 -42.00
C LYS A 40 -7.37 -13.77 -42.77
N THR A 41 -7.24 -13.48 -44.07
CA THR A 41 -6.16 -13.98 -44.95
C THR A 41 -5.21 -12.88 -45.47
N LEU A 42 -5.59 -11.59 -45.39
CA LEU A 42 -4.82 -10.47 -45.95
C LEU A 42 -4.53 -9.32 -44.98
N SER A 43 -4.78 -9.43 -43.67
CA SER A 43 -4.11 -8.55 -42.70
C SER A 43 -2.65 -9.01 -42.66
N PRO A 44 -1.65 -8.14 -42.88
CA PRO A 44 -0.29 -8.47 -42.50
C PRO A 44 -0.29 -8.61 -40.98
N LYS A 45 -0.55 -9.83 -40.48
CA LYS A 45 0.08 -10.27 -39.24
C LYS A 45 1.53 -9.84 -39.41
N GLN A 46 2.11 -9.14 -38.44
CA GLN A 46 3.57 -8.98 -38.41
C GLN A 46 4.16 -10.40 -38.30
N THR A 47 4.24 -11.09 -39.43
CA THR A 47 4.82 -12.40 -39.54
C THR A 47 6.29 -12.13 -39.56
N ALA A 48 6.86 -12.08 -38.36
CA ALA A 48 8.30 -11.99 -38.18
C ALA A 48 8.96 -12.95 -39.16
N THR A 49 9.89 -12.42 -39.97
CA THR A 49 10.56 -13.21 -41.00
C THR A 49 11.26 -14.42 -40.35
N LYS A 50 11.55 -15.48 -41.11
CA LYS A 50 12.27 -16.66 -40.56
C LYS A 50 13.56 -16.25 -39.84
N LYS A 51 14.27 -15.26 -40.39
CA LYS A 51 15.49 -14.65 -39.81
C LYS A 51 15.19 -13.96 -38.48
N GLU A 52 14.14 -13.15 -38.42
CA GLU A 52 13.73 -12.46 -37.19
C GLU A 52 13.27 -13.44 -36.09
N LYS A 53 12.47 -14.45 -36.44
CA LYS A 53 12.08 -15.51 -35.48
C LYS A 53 13.31 -16.27 -34.96
N SER A 54 14.28 -16.54 -35.82
CA SER A 54 15.56 -17.16 -35.41
C SER A 54 16.34 -16.27 -34.46
N ALA A 55 16.44 -14.97 -34.76
CA ALA A 55 17.08 -13.98 -33.89
C ALA A 55 16.36 -13.83 -32.54
N GLN A 56 15.03 -13.83 -32.53
CA GLN A 56 14.21 -13.80 -31.32
C GLN A 56 14.43 -15.05 -30.46
N LYS A 57 14.51 -16.24 -31.07
CA LYS A 57 14.84 -17.48 -30.36
C LYS A 57 16.23 -17.42 -29.73
N HIS A 58 17.23 -16.97 -30.50
CA HIS A 58 18.60 -16.83 -30.02
C HIS A 58 18.70 -15.82 -28.87
N THR A 59 18.11 -14.63 -29.02
CA THR A 59 18.09 -13.61 -27.97
C THR A 59 17.33 -14.08 -26.73
N LYS A 60 16.20 -14.78 -26.88
CA LYS A 60 15.47 -15.39 -25.76
C LYS A 60 16.32 -16.43 -25.03
N LEU A 61 17.06 -17.25 -25.76
CA LEU A 61 17.96 -18.24 -25.18
C LEU A 61 19.12 -17.56 -24.42
N LEU A 62 19.76 -16.55 -25.01
CA LEU A 62 20.79 -15.77 -24.33
C LEU A 62 20.27 -15.08 -23.06
N LYS A 63 19.08 -14.47 -23.13
CA LYS A 63 18.42 -13.88 -21.96
C LYS A 63 18.21 -14.93 -20.88
N ARG A 64 17.75 -16.14 -21.23
CA ARG A 64 17.59 -17.25 -20.28
C ARG A 64 18.91 -17.67 -19.64
N PHE A 65 20.01 -17.74 -20.40
CA PHE A 65 21.31 -18.04 -19.81
C PHE A 65 21.77 -16.95 -18.84
N VAL A 66 21.51 -15.68 -19.16
CA VAL A 66 21.85 -14.57 -18.27
C VAL A 66 21.02 -14.60 -17.00
N THR A 67 19.71 -14.90 -17.07
CA THR A 67 18.85 -14.99 -15.87
C THR A 67 19.29 -16.15 -14.97
N ILE A 68 19.51 -17.34 -15.54
CA ILE A 68 19.98 -18.50 -14.77
C ILE A 68 21.33 -18.21 -14.10
N LYS A 69 22.28 -17.59 -14.81
CA LYS A 69 23.58 -17.21 -14.21
C LYS A 69 23.42 -16.23 -13.05
N LYS A 70 22.47 -15.30 -13.13
CA LYS A 70 22.19 -14.36 -12.03
C LYS A 70 21.58 -15.08 -10.83
N GLU A 71 20.58 -15.95 -11.07
CA GLU A 71 19.91 -16.75 -10.04
C GLU A 71 20.91 -17.65 -9.30
N VAL A 72 21.76 -18.39 -10.03
CA VAL A 72 22.78 -19.25 -9.42
C VAL A 72 23.80 -18.44 -8.59
N LYS A 73 24.21 -17.27 -9.08
CA LYS A 73 25.11 -16.38 -8.34
C LYS A 73 24.45 -15.87 -7.05
N GLU A 74 23.17 -15.53 -7.11
CA GLU A 74 22.40 -15.07 -5.97
C GLU A 74 22.18 -16.19 -4.94
N GLU A 75 21.85 -17.40 -5.39
CA GLU A 75 21.68 -18.57 -4.52
C GLU A 75 22.97 -18.93 -3.78
N ASN A 76 24.11 -18.95 -4.49
CA ASN A 76 25.41 -19.17 -3.87
C ASN A 76 25.76 -18.06 -2.85
N ALA A 77 25.47 -16.81 -3.18
CA ALA A 77 25.65 -15.70 -2.26
C ALA A 77 24.75 -15.81 -1.03
N ARG A 78 23.49 -16.23 -1.21
CA ARG A 78 22.53 -16.48 -0.13
C ARG A 78 23.03 -17.58 0.80
N LYS A 79 23.42 -18.75 0.27
CA LYS A 79 24.00 -19.85 1.06
C LYS A 79 25.23 -19.40 1.86
N ASN A 80 26.06 -18.53 1.29
CA ASN A 80 27.23 -17.99 2.00
C ASN A 80 26.85 -16.99 3.10
N ARG A 81 25.82 -16.15 2.90
CA ARG A 81 25.31 -15.22 3.92
C ARG A 81 24.57 -15.95 5.05
N GLU A 82 23.77 -16.96 4.72
CA GLU A 82 23.06 -17.79 5.71
C GLU A 82 24.03 -18.53 6.64
N LYS A 83 25.22 -18.91 6.16
CA LYS A 83 26.29 -19.50 6.99
C LYS A 83 26.87 -18.55 8.05
N ALA A 84 26.56 -17.25 8.02
CA ALA A 84 27.01 -16.31 9.04
C ALA A 84 26.35 -16.63 10.40
N LYS A 85 27.05 -17.38 11.25
CA LYS A 85 26.55 -17.97 12.51
C LYS A 85 25.81 -17.00 13.45
N VAL A 86 26.22 -15.75 13.50
CA VAL A 86 25.68 -14.77 14.47
C VAL A 86 24.50 -13.98 13.89
N VAL A 87 24.44 -13.76 12.58
CA VAL A 87 23.57 -12.73 11.98
C VAL A 87 22.69 -13.26 10.83
N GLY A 88 23.03 -14.39 10.22
CA GLY A 88 22.28 -14.97 9.10
C GLY A 88 22.29 -14.09 7.82
N ASP A 89 21.29 -14.27 6.95
CA ASP A 89 21.16 -13.48 5.71
C ASP A 89 20.42 -12.14 5.94
N LEU A 90 21.17 -11.04 5.82
CA LEU A 90 20.65 -9.68 5.94
C LEU A 90 20.19 -9.05 4.62
N LYS A 91 20.38 -9.72 3.48
CA LYS A 91 19.98 -9.17 2.18
C LYS A 91 18.47 -8.83 2.11
N PRO A 92 17.55 -9.68 2.62
CA PRO A 92 16.12 -9.36 2.59
C PRO A 92 15.78 -8.03 3.29
N LEU A 93 16.49 -7.70 4.38
CA LEU A 93 16.28 -6.45 5.10
C LEU A 93 16.74 -5.23 4.29
N ARG A 94 17.80 -5.37 3.49
CA ARG A 94 18.25 -4.30 2.58
C ARG A 94 17.33 -4.15 1.38
N ASP A 95 16.89 -5.25 0.79
CA ASP A 95 16.03 -5.24 -0.39
C ASP A 95 14.60 -4.72 -0.07
N ALA A 96 14.16 -4.86 1.19
CA ALA A 96 12.91 -4.27 1.68
C ALA A 96 12.96 -2.75 1.88
N LEU A 97 14.15 -2.13 1.81
CA LEU A 97 14.27 -0.67 1.90
C LEU A 97 13.94 -0.02 0.55
N PRO A 98 13.17 1.09 0.56
CA PRO A 98 12.94 1.87 -0.65
C PRO A 98 14.26 2.39 -1.22
N ALA A 99 14.34 2.52 -2.55
CA ALA A 99 15.51 3.13 -3.16
C ALA A 99 15.57 4.61 -2.75
N LEU A 100 16.77 5.20 -2.74
CA LEU A 100 16.92 6.62 -2.42
C LEU A 100 16.05 7.52 -3.31
N GLY A 101 15.87 7.16 -4.59
CA GLY A 101 14.96 7.86 -5.50
C GLY A 101 13.52 7.86 -5.00
N ASP A 102 13.02 6.70 -4.58
CA ASP A 102 11.67 6.57 -4.03
C ASP A 102 11.51 7.39 -2.74
N ILE A 103 12.55 7.49 -1.92
CA ILE A 103 12.57 8.37 -0.73
C ILE A 103 12.46 9.84 -1.15
N TYR A 104 13.19 10.29 -2.17
CA TYR A 104 13.08 11.65 -2.67
C TYR A 104 11.68 11.96 -3.21
N ASP A 105 11.06 11.02 -3.92
CA ASP A 105 9.70 11.18 -4.44
C ASP A 105 8.65 11.17 -3.32
N LEU A 106 8.84 10.34 -2.28
CA LEU A 106 8.02 10.36 -1.07
C LEU A 106 8.14 11.69 -0.32
N VAL A 107 9.35 12.24 -0.16
CA VAL A 107 9.55 13.55 0.49
C VAL A 107 8.98 14.68 -0.36
N ARG A 108 9.09 14.58 -1.69
CA ARG A 108 8.51 15.55 -2.63
C ARG A 108 6.98 15.54 -2.61
N SER A 109 6.37 14.35 -2.51
CA SER A 109 4.91 14.17 -2.43
C SER A 109 4.34 14.45 -1.04
N SER A 110 5.12 14.23 0.03
CA SER A 110 4.78 14.51 1.43
C SER A 110 4.79 16.00 1.81
N ARG A 111 5.04 16.93 0.87
CA ARG A 111 4.87 18.38 1.11
C ARG A 111 3.41 18.84 1.16
N LYS A 112 2.45 17.92 1.11
CA LYS A 112 1.04 18.17 1.45
C LYS A 112 0.84 17.86 2.95
N PRO A 113 0.08 18.68 3.69
CA PRO A 113 -0.01 18.56 5.15
C PRO A 113 -0.57 17.18 5.52
N ALA A 114 0.24 16.42 6.26
CA ALA A 114 -0.14 15.10 6.77
C ALA A 114 -0.93 15.30 8.06
N GLU A 115 -2.26 15.35 7.97
CA GLU A 115 -3.15 15.44 9.13
C GLU A 115 -3.39 14.07 9.80
N ASP A 116 -3.02 12.96 9.15
CA ASP A 116 -3.41 11.60 9.59
C ASP A 116 -2.29 10.75 10.22
N LYS A 117 -1.33 11.36 10.93
CA LYS A 117 -0.24 10.61 11.63
C LYS A 117 -0.36 10.63 13.16
N SER A 118 -1.56 10.79 13.71
CA SER A 118 -1.76 10.81 15.17
C SER A 118 -2.03 9.44 15.81
N ALA A 119 -2.35 8.39 15.05
CA ALA A 119 -2.79 7.11 15.62
C ALA A 119 -1.67 6.07 15.88
N LEU A 120 -0.46 6.25 15.31
CA LEU A 120 0.70 5.39 15.56
C LEU A 120 1.88 6.26 16.01
N ALA A 121 1.76 6.89 17.18
CA ALA A 121 2.91 7.46 17.84
C ALA A 121 3.80 6.30 18.32
N GLU A 122 4.77 5.87 17.48
CA GLU A 122 5.95 5.18 17.98
C GLU A 122 6.46 5.96 19.19
N PRO A 123 6.82 5.30 20.31
CA PRO A 123 7.34 6.01 21.46
C PRO A 123 8.54 6.82 21.01
N GLU A 124 8.41 8.14 21.03
CA GLU A 124 9.45 9.09 20.63
C GLU A 124 10.76 8.56 21.20
N LYS A 125 11.76 8.27 20.34
CA LYS A 125 13.03 7.68 20.77
C LYS A 125 13.72 8.68 21.70
N LEU A 126 13.38 8.61 22.98
CA LEU A 126 13.88 9.52 24.00
C LEU A 126 15.40 9.42 23.99
N SER A 127 16.06 10.57 23.83
CA SER A 127 17.51 10.67 23.99
C SER A 127 17.94 9.98 25.29
N ALA A 128 19.12 9.36 25.33
CA ALA A 128 19.61 8.63 26.50
C ALA A 128 19.49 9.44 27.80
N LYS A 129 19.73 10.75 27.74
CA LYS A 129 19.54 11.69 28.86
C LYS A 129 18.08 11.78 29.33
N LYS A 130 17.12 11.87 28.39
CA LYS A 130 15.68 11.89 28.70
C LYS A 130 15.26 10.56 29.36
N LYS A 131 15.73 9.41 28.85
CA LYS A 131 15.44 8.08 29.45
C LYS A 131 15.95 7.94 30.88
N ILE A 132 17.14 8.45 31.17
CA ILE A 132 17.68 8.42 32.55
C ILE A 132 16.86 9.33 33.46
N LYS A 133 16.45 10.51 32.98
CA LYS A 133 15.60 11.44 33.72
C LYS A 133 14.24 10.83 34.05
N THR A 134 13.56 10.24 33.08
CA THR A 134 12.24 9.60 33.30
C THR A 134 12.35 8.45 34.29
N LYS A 135 13.36 7.58 34.16
CA LYS A 135 13.60 6.49 35.13
C LYS A 135 13.83 7.01 36.55
N ARG A 136 14.60 8.09 36.70
CA ARG A 136 14.83 8.72 38.01
C ARG A 136 13.52 9.27 38.59
N GLU A 137 12.72 9.95 37.77
CA GLU A 137 11.43 10.49 38.20
C GLU A 137 10.44 9.38 38.59
N GLU A 138 10.34 8.31 37.80
CA GLU A 138 9.53 7.13 38.11
C GLU A 138 9.97 6.48 39.43
N TYR A 139 11.28 6.35 39.65
CA TYR A 139 11.80 5.80 40.89
C TYR A 139 11.45 6.68 42.09
N VAL A 140 11.65 8.00 41.99
CA VAL A 140 11.29 8.94 43.05
C VAL A 140 9.78 8.89 43.33
N LYS A 141 8.94 8.86 42.30
CA LYS A 141 7.48 8.71 42.45
C LYS A 141 7.11 7.42 43.19
N LYS A 142 7.76 6.29 42.86
CA LYS A 142 7.54 5.01 43.55
C LYS A 142 7.93 5.10 45.02
N VAL A 143 9.11 5.61 45.33
CA VAL A 143 9.56 5.77 46.72
C VAL A 143 8.61 6.66 47.51
N GLN A 144 8.20 7.81 46.95
CA GLN A 144 7.23 8.71 47.59
C GLN A 144 5.87 8.04 47.80
N SER A 145 5.40 7.22 46.84
CA SER A 145 4.13 6.49 46.99
C SER A 145 4.20 5.46 48.12
N PHE A 146 5.30 4.72 48.24
CA PHE A 146 5.48 3.76 49.34
C PHE A 146 5.65 4.44 50.68
N GLU A 147 6.37 5.56 50.73
CA GLU A 147 6.52 6.34 51.96
C GLU A 147 5.15 6.83 52.46
N LYS A 148 4.30 7.33 51.56
CA LYS A 148 2.92 7.71 51.89
C LYS A 148 2.11 6.51 52.39
N LEU A 149 2.20 5.37 51.73
CA LEU A 149 1.49 4.14 52.11
C LEU A 149 1.92 3.64 53.50
N ILE A 150 3.22 3.63 53.78
CA ILE A 150 3.76 3.21 55.09
C ILE A 150 3.34 4.18 56.20
N LYS A 151 3.19 5.48 55.89
CA LYS A 151 2.71 6.49 56.85
C LYS A 151 1.20 6.41 57.10
N ASP A 152 0.44 5.76 56.23
CA ASP A 152 -1.01 5.63 56.38
C ASP A 152 -1.39 4.75 57.59
N LYS A 153 -2.29 5.27 58.43
CA LYS A 153 -2.79 4.57 59.62
C LYS A 153 -3.61 3.34 59.25
N ASN A 154 -4.34 3.39 58.15
CA ASN A 154 -5.18 2.26 57.71
C ASN A 154 -4.32 1.08 57.26
N PHE A 155 -3.27 1.36 56.50
CA PHE A 155 -2.29 0.36 56.08
C PHE A 155 -1.52 -0.24 57.27
N LYS A 156 -1.15 0.57 58.27
CA LYS A 156 -0.50 0.09 59.50
C LYS A 156 -1.38 -0.83 60.35
N LYS A 157 -2.68 -0.57 60.41
CA LYS A 157 -3.63 -1.40 61.16
C LYS A 157 -3.84 -2.74 60.48
N ASN A 158 -4.29 -2.72 59.22
CA ASN A 158 -4.67 -3.92 58.46
C ASN A 158 -4.14 -3.84 57.01
N PRO A 159 -2.88 -4.24 56.75
CA PRO A 159 -2.29 -4.12 55.40
C PRO A 159 -3.00 -5.03 54.38
N ARG A 160 -3.46 -6.21 54.79
CA ARG A 160 -4.14 -7.18 53.90
C ARG A 160 -5.45 -6.62 53.34
N GLU A 161 -6.22 -5.96 54.20
CA GLU A 161 -7.51 -5.36 53.84
C GLU A 161 -7.32 -4.14 52.92
N ALA A 162 -6.35 -3.27 53.24
CA ALA A 162 -6.00 -2.13 52.41
C ALA A 162 -5.58 -2.55 50.98
N ILE A 163 -4.78 -3.63 50.86
CA ILE A 163 -4.41 -4.20 49.56
C ILE A 163 -5.63 -4.78 48.85
N SER A 164 -6.50 -5.52 49.55
CA SER A 164 -7.71 -6.11 48.95
C SER A 164 -8.65 -5.03 48.40
N ASN A 165 -8.84 -3.94 49.13
CA ASN A 165 -9.66 -2.82 48.69
C ASN A 165 -9.04 -2.12 47.48
N HIS A 166 -7.71 -1.92 47.48
CA HIS A 166 -7.02 -1.35 46.32
C HIS A 166 -7.19 -2.20 45.06
N LEU A 167 -7.06 -3.53 45.17
CA LEU A 167 -7.28 -4.44 44.05
C LEU A 167 -8.72 -4.35 43.54
N ARG A 168 -9.71 -4.40 44.44
CA ARG A 168 -11.13 -4.30 44.07
C ARG A 168 -11.43 -3.00 43.31
N ASN A 169 -10.97 -1.86 43.83
CA ASN A 169 -11.17 -0.57 43.18
C ASN A 169 -10.47 -0.49 41.82
N LYS A 170 -9.28 -1.11 41.69
CA LYS A 170 -8.54 -1.13 40.42
C LYS A 170 -9.26 -1.96 39.36
N TYR A 171 -9.86 -3.09 39.73
CA TYR A 171 -10.65 -3.90 38.80
C TYR A 171 -11.92 -3.17 38.37
N GLN A 172 -12.63 -2.52 39.31
CA GLN A 172 -13.82 -1.72 38.98
C GLN A 172 -13.50 -0.58 38.01
N ALA A 173 -12.40 0.16 38.23
CA ALA A 173 -12.00 1.23 37.31
C ALA A 173 -11.65 0.71 35.90
N MET A 174 -11.06 -0.50 35.80
CA MET A 174 -10.79 -1.12 34.49
C MET A 174 -12.07 -1.55 33.77
N GLU A 175 -13.05 -2.07 34.50
CA GLU A 175 -14.36 -2.43 33.93
C GLU A 175 -15.13 -1.18 33.44
N GLU A 176 -15.07 -0.06 34.18
CA GLU A 176 -15.70 1.20 33.78
C GLU A 176 -15.03 1.84 32.53
N ASP A 177 -13.71 1.73 32.38
CA ASP A 177 -12.97 2.25 31.21
C ASP A 177 -13.20 1.41 29.92
N ASP A 178 -13.60 0.13 30.05
CA ASP A 178 -13.86 -0.77 28.91
C ASP A 178 -15.31 -0.62 28.36
N ASP A 179 -16.22 -0.01 29.12
CA ASP A 179 -17.63 0.21 28.76
C ASP A 179 -17.91 1.61 28.12
N GLU A 180 -16.90 2.49 28.01
CA GLU A 180 -16.94 3.81 27.31
C GLU A 180 -16.33 3.77 25.89
#